data_AF-A0AAP5Y3S8-F1
#
_entry.id   AF-A0AAP5Y3S8-F1
#
_cell.length_a   1.000
_cell.length_b   1.000
_cell.length_c   1.000
_cell.angle_alpha   90.00
_cell.angle_beta   90.00
_cell.angle_gamma   90.00
#
_symmetry.space_group_name_H-M   'P 1'
#
loop_
_entity.id
_entity.type
_entity.pdbx_description
1 polymer ?
#
loop_
_entity_poly.entity_id
_entity_poly.type
_entity_poly.pdbx_seq_one_letter_code
_entity_poly.pdbx_strand_id
1 'polypeptide(L)' 'MKTLIYETLISLANQEPEQHARIRQNLYEQLDLPFDKQLALYSCALGPASSGKLESSQGINNAVDCAVKLLETPER' A
#
# COMPACT_ATOMS: atom_id res chain seq x y z
N MET A 1 9.66 1.12 -6.56
CA MET A 1 8.75 0.45 -5.61
C MET A 1 8.39 1.34 -4.43
N LYS A 2 9.34 1.70 -3.55
CA LYS A 2 9.08 2.53 -2.35
C LYS A 2 8.28 3.81 -2.62
N THR A 3 8.72 4.62 -3.59
CA THR A 3 8.04 5.86 -3.99
C THR A 3 6.61 5.62 -4.45
N LEU A 4 6.40 4.59 -5.28
CA LEU A 4 5.08 4.25 -5.82
C LEU A 4 4.10 3.83 -4.71
N ILE A 5 4.56 3.03 -3.74
CA ILE A 5 3.75 2.65 -2.57
C ILE A 5 3.41 3.90 -1.76
N TYR A 6 4.39 4.76 -1.46
CA TYR A 6 4.16 6.00 -0.72
C TYR A 6 3.12 6.91 -1.39
N GLU A 7 3.27 7.20 -2.68
CA GLU A 7 2.32 8.01 -3.45
C GLU A 7 0.91 7.40 -3.48
N THR A 8 0.83 6.07 -3.50
CA THR A 8 -0.45 5.36 -3.42
C THR A 8 -1.11 5.54 -2.05
N LEU A 9 -0.35 5.42 -0.95
CA LEU A 9 -0.91 5.63 0.40
C LEU A 9 -1.39 7.08 0.58
N ILE A 10 -0.64 8.05 0.07
CA ILE A 10 -1.05 9.46 0.06
C ILE A 10 -2.33 9.64 -0.76
N SER A 11 -2.45 8.97 -1.91
CA SER A 11 -3.66 9.02 -2.73
C SER A 11 -4.86 8.41 -2.02
N LEU A 12 -4.69 7.26 -1.36
CA LEU A 12 -5.74 6.62 -0.57
C LEU A 12 -6.19 7.47 0.62
N ALA A 13 -5.27 8.18 1.27
CA ALA A 13 -5.59 9.06 2.39
C ALA A 13 -6.36 10.33 1.98
N ASN A 14 -6.20 10.79 0.73
CA ASN A 14 -6.74 12.07 0.26
C ASN A 14 -7.89 11.95 -0.74
N GLN A 15 -8.23 10.74 -1.22
CA GLN A 15 -9.30 10.51 -2.19
C GLN A 15 -10.52 9.85 -1.54
N GLU A 16 -11.68 10.02 -2.17
CA GLU A 16 -12.93 9.42 -1.71
C GLU A 16 -12.92 7.88 -1.77
N PRO A 17 -13.61 7.18 -0.84
CA PRO A 17 -13.63 5.71 -0.76
C PRO A 17 -13.99 4.99 -2.07
N GLU A 18 -14.84 5.58 -2.90
CA GLU A 18 -15.25 5.05 -4.21
C GLU A 18 -14.06 4.86 -5.15
N GLN A 19 -13.01 5.68 -5.01
CA GLN A 19 -11.81 5.58 -5.84
C GLN A 19 -10.80 4.57 -5.29
N HIS A 20 -10.89 4.20 -4.00
CA HIS A 20 -9.86 3.41 -3.34
C HIS A 20 -9.64 2.04 -3.98
N ALA A 21 -10.72 1.39 -4.43
CA ALA A 21 -10.61 0.10 -5.11
C ALA A 21 -9.75 0.21 -6.39
N ARG A 22 -9.98 1.23 -7.20
CA ARG A 22 -9.20 1.49 -8.42
C ARG A 22 -7.76 1.87 -8.11
N ILE A 23 -7.54 2.71 -7.10
CA ILE A 23 -6.19 3.12 -6.67
C ILE A 23 -5.36 1.90 -6.24
N ARG A 24 -5.93 1.01 -5.43
CA ARG A 24 -5.25 -0.24 -5.01
C ARG A 24 -4.98 -1.16 -6.19
N GLN A 25 -5.97 -1.34 -7.08
CA GLN A 25 -5.83 -2.19 -8.26
C GLN A 25 -4.71 -1.71 -9.19
N ASN A 26 -4.64 -0.40 -9.47
CA ASN A 26 -3.57 0.18 -10.27
C ASN A 26 -2.17 -0.05 -9.67
N LEU A 27 -2.04 -0.09 -8.34
CA LEU A 27 -0.77 -0.39 -7.69
C LEU A 27 -0.38 -1.85 -7.89
N TYR A 28 -1.31 -2.79 -7.74
CA TYR A 28 -1.03 -4.21 -7.97
C TYR A 28 -0.59 -4.50 -9.40
N GLU A 29 -1.24 -3.86 -10.38
CA GLU A 29 -0.87 -3.99 -11.80
C GLU A 29 0.51 -3.43 -12.10
N GLN A 30 0.87 -2.28 -11.52
CA GLN A 30 2.19 -1.67 -11.73
C GLN A 30 3.33 -2.44 -11.06
N LEU A 31 3.06 -3.13 -9.94
CA LEU A 31 4.07 -3.90 -9.22
C LEU A 31 4.17 -5.35 -9.70
N ASP A 32 3.23 -5.83 -10.53
CA ASP A 32 3.15 -7.20 -11.04
C ASP A 32 3.36 -8.26 -9.94
N LEU A 33 2.69 -8.06 -8.80
CA LEU A 33 2.89 -8.89 -7.61
C LEU A 33 2.05 -10.17 -7.66
N PRO A 34 2.57 -11.31 -7.16
CA PRO A 34 1.76 -12.49 -6.89
C PRO A 34 0.75 -12.22 -5.76
N PHE A 35 -0.30 -13.04 -5.71
CA PHE A 35 -1.46 -12.83 -4.84
C PHE A 35 -1.12 -12.72 -3.34
N ASP A 36 -0.17 -13.53 -2.86
CA ASP A 36 0.30 -13.53 -1.48
C ASP A 36 0.95 -12.18 -1.10
N LYS A 37 1.79 -11.63 -2.00
CA LYS A 37 2.39 -10.31 -1.84
C LYS A 37 1.38 -9.18 -1.94
N GLN A 38 0.37 -9.31 -2.79
CA GLN A 38 -0.76 -8.37 -2.84
C GLN A 38 -1.54 -8.37 -1.52
N LEU A 39 -1.86 -9.54 -0.98
CA LEU A 39 -2.57 -9.69 0.29
C LEU A 39 -1.77 -9.11 1.46
N ALA A 40 -0.46 -9.35 1.47
CA ALA A 40 0.40 -8.81 2.50
C ALA A 40 0.52 -7.28 2.42
N LEU A 41 0.71 -6.72 1.21
CA LEU A 41 0.72 -5.29 0.95
C LEU A 41 -0.62 -4.62 1.34
N TYR A 42 -1.73 -5.30 1.06
CA TYR A 42 -3.05 -4.86 1.50
C TYR A 42 -3.12 -4.76 3.02
N SER A 43 -2.77 -5.83 3.71
CA SER A 43 -2.94 -5.95 5.15
C SER A 43 -2.05 -4.98 5.93
N CYS A 44 -0.82 -4.74 5.46
CA CYS A 44 0.14 -3.91 6.17
C CYS A 44 0.05 -2.41 5.83
N ALA A 45 -0.43 -2.04 4.64
CA ALA A 45 -0.37 -0.65 4.18
C ALA A 45 -1.68 -0.17 3.53
N LEU A 46 -2.19 -0.84 2.50
CA LEU A 46 -3.31 -0.30 1.70
C LEU A 46 -4.65 -0.31 2.46
N GLY A 47 -4.93 -1.37 3.21
CA GLY A 47 -6.12 -1.47 4.07
C GLY A 47 -6.13 -0.40 5.15
N PRO A 48 -5.05 -0.26 5.96
CA PRO A 48 -4.90 0.84 6.91
C PRO A 48 -5.09 2.21 6.29
N ALA A 49 -4.43 2.49 5.15
CA ALA A 49 -4.57 3.76 4.43
C ALA A 49 -6.02 4.02 3.98
N SER A 50 -6.66 3.05 3.34
CA SER A 50 -8.06 3.17 2.89
C SER A 50 -9.06 3.35 4.03
N SER A 51 -8.76 2.83 5.22
CA SER A 51 -9.61 2.99 6.41
C SER A 51 -9.36 4.28 7.19
N GLY A 52 -8.48 5.16 6.71
CA GLY A 52 -8.10 6.40 7.38
C GLY A 52 -7.17 6.22 8.59
N LYS A 53 -6.66 5.00 8.86
CA LYS A 53 -5.82 4.71 10.05
C LYS A 53 -4.38 5.23 9.95
N LEU A 54 -3.97 5.75 8.79
CA LEU A 54 -2.63 6.33 8.57
C LEU A 54 -2.72 7.86 8.51
N GLU A 55 -3.16 8.50 9.60
CA GLU A 55 -3.42 9.95 9.66
C GLU A 55 -2.14 10.81 9.74
N SER A 56 -0.99 10.21 10.06
CA SER A 56 0.27 10.93 10.21
C SER A 56 1.29 10.56 9.13
N SER A 57 2.12 11.53 8.73
CA SER A 57 3.24 11.28 7.82
C SER A 57 4.19 10.21 8.35
N GLN A 58 4.34 10.10 9.68
CA GLN A 58 5.13 9.04 10.30
C GLN A 58 4.45 7.67 10.16
N GLY A 59 3.13 7.59 10.33
CA GLY A 59 2.36 6.36 10.08
C GLY A 59 2.49 5.88 8.63
N ILE A 60 2.40 6.80 7.67
CA ILE A 60 2.58 6.50 6.25
C ILE A 60 4.00 5.99 5.96
N ASN A 61 5.03 6.68 6.45
CA ASN A 61 6.43 6.24 6.26
C ASN A 61 6.69 4.86 6.84
N ASN A 62 6.19 4.58 8.06
CA ASN A 62 6.32 3.28 8.69
C ASN A 62 5.63 2.17 7.87
N ALA A 63 4.42 2.43 7.36
CA ALA A 63 3.69 1.47 6.52
C ALA A 63 4.43 1.17 5.22
N VAL A 64 5.05 2.19 4.59
CA VAL A 64 5.87 2.03 3.39
C VAL A 64 7.11 1.19 3.67
N ASP A 65 7.83 1.47 4.76
CA ASP A 65 9.04 0.71 5.11
C ASP A 65 8.71 -0.76 5.41
N CYS A 66 7.59 -1.01 6.12
CA CYS A 66 7.08 -2.36 6.35
C CYS A 66 6.72 -3.08 5.04
N ALA A 67 6.00 -2.40 4.14
CA ALA A 67 5.59 -2.95 2.86
C ALA A 67 6.80 -3.31 1.99
N VAL A 68 7.79 -2.41 1.86
CA VAL A 68 9.00 -2.65 1.08
C VAL A 68 9.76 -3.86 1.63
N LYS A 69 10.01 -3.90 2.94
CA LYS A 69 10.71 -5.01 3.57
C LYS A 69 10.01 -6.36 3.33
N LEU A 70 8.68 -6.36 3.37
CA LEU A 70 7.89 -7.58 3.14
C LEU A 70 8.02 -8.04 1.67
N LEU A 71 7.90 -7.12 0.72
CA LEU A 71 7.97 -7.43 -0.71
C LEU A 71 9.36 -7.90 -1.18
N GLU A 72 10.41 -7.37 -0.54
CA GLU A 72 11.81 -7.74 -0.78
C GLU A 72 12.24 -9.05 -0.10
N THR A 73 11.48 -9.53 0.88
CA THR A 73 11.77 -10.82 1.52
C THR A 73 11.43 -11.95 0.53
N PRO A 74 12.38 -12.84 0.18
CA PRO A 74 12.10 -13.97 -0.71
C PRO A 74 11.05 -14.89 -0.08
N GLU A 75 10.13 -15.40 -0.90
CA GLU A 75 9.25 -16.49 -0.51
C GLU A 75 10.12 -17.71 -0.15
N ARG A 76 9.81 -18.34 0.98
CA ARG A 76 10.62 -19.37 1.61
C ARG A 76 10.23 -20.78 1.18
#